data_AF-A0AAF0PUA8-F1
#
_entry.id   AF-A0AAF0PUA8-F1
#
_cell.length_a   1.000
_cell.length_b   1.000
_cell.length_c   1.000
_cell.angle_alpha   90.00
_cell.angle_beta   90.00
_cell.angle_gamma   90.00
#
_symmetry.space_group_name_H-M   'P 1'
#
loop_
_entity.id
_entity.type
_entity.pdbx_description
1 polymer ?
#
loop_
_entity_poly.entity_id
_entity_poly.type
_entity_poly.pdbx_seq_one_letter_code
_entity_poly.pdbx_strand_id
1 'polypeptide(L)'
;MSDSVSELTNSFKEFEHMKSAEYSEGDFAWCQSNVQTWLSTVLTDTYICMDGFYGYPMGGKRMAMIKARVLNVAQVTSNTLVLFNGFAAWHRANSNGGFKNKP
;
A
#
# COMPACT_ATOMS: atom_id res chain seq x y z
N MET A 1 -1.66 7.92 17.01
CA MET A 1 -2.37 7.86 15.72
C MET A 1 -1.33 8.10 14.66
N SER A 2 -1.09 7.10 13.81
CA SER A 2 -0.29 7.24 12.58
C SER A 2 -1.19 7.92 11.54
N ASP A 3 -0.64 8.79 10.70
CA ASP A 3 -1.38 9.40 9.60
C ASP A 3 -1.09 8.69 8.27
N SER A 4 -1.94 8.90 7.28
CA SER A 4 -1.77 8.29 5.94
C SER A 4 -0.38 8.52 5.30
N VAL A 5 0.33 9.61 5.62
CA VAL A 5 1.68 9.86 5.09
C VAL A 5 2.70 8.98 5.80
N SER A 6 2.60 8.80 7.12
CA SER A 6 3.46 7.87 7.85
C SER A 6 3.23 6.42 7.44
N GLU A 7 1.98 6.01 7.21
CA GLU A 7 1.64 4.68 6.70
C GLU A 7 2.21 4.44 5.30
N LEU A 8 2.07 5.40 4.38
CA LEU A 8 2.71 5.34 3.06
C LEU A 8 4.24 5.24 3.17
N THR A 9 4.84 6.06 4.02
CA THR A 9 6.30 6.05 4.24
C THR A 9 6.78 4.71 4.78
N ASN A 10 6.05 4.13 5.71
CA ASN A 10 6.36 2.82 6.27
C ASN A 10 6.24 1.73 5.20
N SER A 11 5.16 1.76 4.38
CA SER A 11 4.98 0.81 3.27
C SER A 11 6.15 0.82 2.29
N PHE A 12 6.69 2.00 1.99
CA PHE A 12 7.85 2.11 1.11
C PHE A 12 9.14 1.58 1.75
N LYS A 13 9.40 1.92 3.02
CA LYS A 13 10.60 1.46 3.75
C LYS A 13 10.65 -0.07 3.84
N GLU A 14 9.50 -0.67 4.11
CA GLU A 14 9.40 -2.12 4.25
C GLU A 14 9.53 -2.83 2.90
N PHE A 15 9.01 -2.22 1.83
CA PHE A 15 9.25 -2.71 0.48
C PHE A 15 10.74 -2.66 0.09
N GLU A 16 11.45 -1.58 0.45
CA GLU A 16 12.90 -1.49 0.25
C GLU A 16 13.66 -2.55 1.06
N HIS A 17 13.25 -2.81 2.30
CA HIS A 17 13.80 -3.90 3.10
C HIS A 17 13.62 -5.27 2.42
N MET A 18 12.45 -5.55 1.82
CA MET A 18 12.21 -6.79 1.06
C MET A 18 13.16 -6.99 -0.12
N LYS A 19 13.77 -5.92 -0.64
CA LYS A 19 14.70 -5.97 -1.78
C LYS A 19 16.15 -6.23 -1.36
N SER A 20 16.44 -6.31 -0.05
CA SER A 20 17.77 -6.57 0.48
C SER A 20 18.21 -8.02 0.24
N ALA A 21 19.50 -8.24 -0.03
CA ALA A 21 20.06 -9.56 -0.34
C ALA A 21 20.12 -10.54 0.87
N GLU A 22 19.84 -10.06 2.09
CA GLU A 22 19.86 -10.85 3.32
C GLU A 22 18.48 -11.41 3.73
N TYR A 23 17.46 -11.31 2.88
CA TYR A 23 16.07 -11.65 3.23
C TYR A 23 15.74 -13.15 3.15
N SER A 24 15.08 -13.68 4.18
CA SER A 24 14.49 -15.03 4.14
C SER A 24 13.02 -15.01 3.66
N GLU A 25 12.49 -16.17 3.26
CA GLU A 25 11.07 -16.33 2.89
C GLU A 25 10.11 -16.00 4.06
N GLY A 26 10.50 -16.28 5.31
CA GLY A 26 9.72 -15.90 6.49
C GLY A 26 9.62 -14.39 6.65
N ASP A 27 10.73 -13.68 6.41
CA ASP A 27 10.78 -12.22 6.46
C ASP A 27 9.97 -11.62 5.30
N PHE A 28 9.99 -12.24 4.12
CA PHE A 28 9.18 -11.80 2.97
C PHE A 28 7.68 -11.80 3.29
N ALA A 29 7.17 -12.88 3.87
CA ALA A 29 5.75 -12.99 4.22
C ALA A 29 5.33 -11.97 5.29
N TRP A 30 6.21 -11.71 6.26
CA TRP A 30 6.02 -10.69 7.29
C TRP A 30 5.93 -9.28 6.67
N CYS A 31 6.94 -8.92 5.86
CA CYS A 31 7.02 -7.61 5.25
C CYS A 31 5.90 -7.35 4.26
N GLN A 32 5.50 -8.37 3.49
CA GLN A 32 4.31 -8.25 2.65
C GLN A 32 3.07 -7.89 3.47
N SER A 33 2.86 -8.55 4.61
CA SER A 33 1.70 -8.30 5.46
C SER A 33 1.70 -6.87 6.02
N ASN A 34 2.88 -6.34 6.37
CA ASN A 34 3.05 -4.95 6.81
C ASN A 34 2.72 -3.95 5.69
N VAL A 35 3.31 -4.13 4.49
CA VAL A 35 3.04 -3.28 3.33
C VAL A 35 1.55 -3.27 2.97
N GLN A 36 0.92 -4.44 2.93
CA GLN A 36 -0.52 -4.57 2.66
C GLN A 36 -1.38 -3.87 3.72
N THR A 37 -1.03 -4.02 4.99
CA THR A 37 -1.73 -3.38 6.10
C THR A 37 -1.68 -1.87 5.97
N TRP A 38 -0.48 -1.30 5.85
CA TRP A 38 -0.31 0.15 5.80
C TRP A 38 -0.93 0.77 4.54
N LEU A 39 -0.80 0.13 3.36
CA LEU A 39 -1.50 0.60 2.15
C LEU A 39 -3.03 0.53 2.30
N SER A 40 -3.56 -0.47 3.00
CA SER A 40 -5.00 -0.58 3.29
C SER A 40 -5.48 0.49 4.28
N THR A 41 -4.65 0.82 5.28
CA THR A 41 -4.90 1.95 6.20
C THR A 41 -4.98 3.26 5.43
N VAL A 42 -4.00 3.54 4.56
CA VAL A 42 -3.99 4.75 3.72
C VAL A 42 -5.25 4.86 2.88
N LEU A 43 -5.66 3.76 2.23
CA LEU A 43 -6.86 3.74 1.41
C LEU A 43 -8.11 4.01 2.25
N THR A 44 -8.22 3.39 3.43
CA THR A 44 -9.33 3.61 4.37
C THR A 44 -9.38 5.07 4.85
N ASP A 45 -8.24 5.64 5.24
CA ASP A 45 -8.12 7.03 5.66
C ASP A 45 -8.56 7.99 4.55
N THR A 46 -8.24 7.70 3.28
CA THR A 46 -8.68 8.54 2.15
C THR A 46 -10.19 8.53 1.98
N TYR A 47 -10.86 7.40 2.17
CA TYR A 47 -12.32 7.32 2.10
C TYR A 47 -12.99 8.01 3.29
N ILE A 48 -12.49 7.77 4.51
CA ILE A 48 -13.00 8.44 5.71
C ILE A 48 -12.80 9.96 5.63
N CYS A 49 -11.66 10.41 5.08
CA CYS A 49 -11.40 11.84 4.84
C CYS A 49 -12.48 12.46 3.94
N MET A 50 -12.87 11.76 2.87
CA MET A 50 -13.92 12.21 1.95
C MET A 50 -15.29 12.27 2.62
N ASP A 51 -15.63 11.26 3.41
CA ASP A 51 -16.89 11.20 4.16
C ASP A 51 -16.97 12.27 5.25
N GLY A 52 -15.84 12.62 5.87
CA GLY A 52 -15.75 13.66 6.90
C GLY A 52 -16.11 15.07 6.40
N PHE A 53 -16.12 15.30 5.08
CA PHE A 53 -16.58 16.57 4.51
C PHE A 53 -18.07 16.56 4.11
N TYR A 54 -18.77 15.44 4.28
CA TYR A 54 -20.20 15.37 3.98
C TYR A 54 -20.98 16.29 4.93
N GLY A 55 -21.76 17.23 4.38
CA GLY A 55 -22.54 18.19 5.16
C GLY A 55 -21.82 19.47 5.60
N TYR A 56 -20.53 19.64 5.28
CA TYR A 56 -19.82 20.90 5.58
C TYR A 56 -20.07 21.96 4.49
N PRO A 57 -20.54 23.18 4.82
CA PRO A 57 -20.75 24.25 3.84
C PRO A 57 -19.41 24.89 3.45
N MET A 58 -18.56 24.14 2.74
CA MET A 58 -17.36 24.66 2.10
C MET A 58 -17.67 25.05 0.65
N GLY A 59 -17.16 26.21 0.21
CA GLY A 59 -17.38 26.70 -1.15
C GLY A 59 -16.99 25.65 -2.22
N GLY A 60 -17.85 25.46 -3.23
CA GLY A 60 -17.80 24.33 -4.17
C GLY A 60 -16.45 24.13 -4.86
N LYS A 61 -15.74 25.21 -5.24
CA LYS A 61 -14.41 25.11 -5.88
C LYS A 61 -13.33 24.55 -4.96
N ARG A 62 -13.34 24.95 -3.69
CA ARG A 62 -12.35 24.50 -2.69
C ARG A 62 -12.57 23.04 -2.36
N MET A 63 -13.83 22.67 -2.13
CA MET A 63 -14.25 21.30 -1.90
C MET A 63 -13.89 20.39 -3.09
N ALA A 64 -14.17 20.81 -4.32
CA ALA A 64 -13.81 20.06 -5.51
C ALA A 64 -12.29 19.81 -5.62
N MET A 65 -11.46 20.81 -5.29
CA MET A 65 -10.00 20.66 -5.29
C MET A 65 -9.51 19.66 -4.23
N ILE A 66 -10.07 19.69 -3.03
CA ILE A 66 -9.75 18.73 -1.96
C ILE A 66 -10.14 17.32 -2.41
N LYS A 67 -11.38 17.14 -2.89
CA LYS A 67 -11.87 15.84 -3.39
C LYS A 67 -10.98 15.28 -4.48
N ALA A 68 -10.59 16.10 -5.47
CA ALA A 68 -9.72 15.67 -6.56
C ALA A 68 -8.36 15.16 -6.05
N ARG A 69 -7.77 15.84 -5.05
CA ARG A 69 -6.49 15.44 -4.46
C ARG A 69 -6.61 14.14 -3.67
N VAL A 70 -7.63 14.01 -2.83
CA VAL A 70 -7.83 12.82 -2.00
C VAL A 70 -8.16 11.59 -2.86
N LEU A 71 -9.01 11.74 -3.88
CA LEU A 71 -9.29 10.66 -4.84
C LEU A 71 -8.06 10.23 -5.63
N ASN A 72 -7.18 11.17 -5.99
CA ASN A 72 -5.92 10.83 -6.64
C ASN A 72 -5.02 9.97 -5.72
N VAL A 73 -4.94 10.29 -4.43
CA VAL A 73 -4.22 9.46 -3.45
C VAL A 73 -4.87 8.08 -3.32
N ALA A 74 -6.19 8.00 -3.19
CA ALA A 74 -6.92 6.73 -3.13
C ALA A 74 -6.62 5.84 -4.35
N GLN A 75 -6.66 6.43 -5.55
CA GLN A 75 -6.39 5.71 -6.79
C GLN A 75 -4.94 5.21 -6.86
N VAL A 76 -3.96 6.06 -6.52
CA VAL A 76 -2.55 5.67 -6.52
C VAL A 76 -2.30 4.56 -5.49
N THR A 77 -2.83 4.69 -4.27
CA THR A 77 -2.71 3.65 -3.22
C THR A 77 -3.34 2.33 -3.66
N SER A 78 -4.53 2.37 -4.26
CA SER A 78 -5.20 1.18 -4.79
C SER A 78 -4.38 0.51 -5.91
N ASN A 79 -3.87 1.29 -6.86
CA ASN A 79 -2.99 0.78 -7.92
C ASN A 79 -1.72 0.13 -7.34
N THR A 80 -1.07 0.79 -6.37
CA THR A 80 0.11 0.27 -5.69
C THR A 80 -0.18 -1.06 -4.99
N LEU A 81 -1.32 -1.18 -4.30
CA LEU A 81 -1.72 -2.42 -3.64
C LEU A 81 -1.89 -3.57 -4.64
N VAL A 82 -2.52 -3.31 -5.80
CA VAL A 82 -2.68 -4.31 -6.87
C VAL A 82 -1.33 -4.75 -7.44
N LEU A 83 -0.45 -3.79 -7.74
CA LEU A 83 0.89 -4.07 -8.26
C LEU A 83 1.73 -4.86 -7.25
N PHE A 84 1.67 -4.48 -5.98
CA PHE A 84 2.39 -5.14 -4.90
C PHE A 84 1.90 -6.58 -4.70
N ASN A 85 0.58 -6.80 -4.73
CA ASN A 85 0.00 -8.14 -4.66
C ASN A 85 0.44 -9.02 -5.84
N GLY A 86 0.52 -8.45 -7.05
CA GLY A 86 1.06 -9.13 -8.22
C GLY A 86 2.52 -9.52 -8.07
N PHE A 87 3.35 -8.58 -7.57
CA PHE A 87 4.75 -8.85 -7.25
C PHE A 87 4.90 -9.97 -6.21
N ALA A 88 4.09 -9.94 -5.15
CA ALA A 88 4.15 -10.95 -4.09
C ALA A 88 3.69 -12.34 -4.55
N ALA A 89 2.73 -12.41 -5.46
CA ALA A 89 2.32 -13.66 -6.09
C ALA A 89 3.43 -14.21 -7.00
N TRP A 90 4.05 -13.35 -7.81
CA TRP A 90 5.18 -13.72 -8.66
C TRP A 90 6.39 -14.21 -7.85
N HIS A 91 6.73 -13.53 -6.75
CA HIS A 91 7.84 -13.91 -5.88
C HIS A 91 7.66 -15.33 -5.34
N ARG A 92 6.49 -15.65 -4.78
CA ARG A 92 6.16 -17.00 -4.27
C ARG A 92 6.21 -18.08 -5.34
N ALA A 93 5.78 -17.77 -6.56
CA ALA A 93 5.80 -18.72 -7.67
C ALA A 93 7.24 -19.07 -8.08
N ASN A 94 8.13 -18.07 -8.04
CA ASN A 94 9.52 -18.24 -8.46
C ASN A 94 10.43 -18.77 -7.34
N SER A 95 10.16 -18.47 -6.08
CA SER A 95 10.94 -18.98 -4.95
C SER A 95 10.70 -20.47 -4.68
N ASN A 96 9.47 -20.96 -4.91
CA ASN A 96 9.15 -22.40 -4.82
C ASN A 96 9.69 -23.24 -6.01
N GLY A 97 10.12 -22.60 -7.11
CA GLY A 97 10.69 -23.28 -8.28
C GLY A 97 12.12 -23.79 -8.09
N GLY A 98 12.86 -23.24 -7.11
CA GLY A 98 14.27 -23.59 -6.85
C GLY A 98 14.50 -24.97 -6.21
N PHE A 99 13.47 -25.61 -5.66
CA PHE A 99 13.57 -26.93 -5.02
C PHE A 99 13.27 -28.12 -5.94
N LYS A 100 12.85 -27.89 -7.20
CA LYS A 100 12.47 -28.98 -8.13
C LYS A 100 13.58 -29.50 -9.04
N ASN A 101 14.79 -28.92 -8.99
CA ASN A 101 15.93 -29.43 -9.76
C ASN A 101 17.18 -29.50 -8.87
N LYS A 102 17.33 -30.60 -8.14
CA LYS A 102 18.65 -31.08 -7.73
C LYS A 102 18.73 -32.58 -8.04
N PRO A 103 19.67 -33.03 -8.90
CA PRO A 103 19.90 -34.45 -9.14
C PRO A 103 20.38 -35.15 -7.86
#